data_AF-A0A9D1LBS8-F1
#
_entry.id   AF-A0A9D1LBS8-F1
#
_cell.length_a   1.000
_cell.length_b   1.000
_cell.length_c   1.000
_cell.angle_alpha   90.00
_cell.angle_beta   90.00
_cell.angle_gamma   90.00
#
_symmetry.space_group_name_H-M   'P 1'
#
loop_
_entity.id
_entity.type
_entity.pdbx_description
1 polymer ?
#
loop_
_entity_poly.entity_id
_entity_poly.type
_entity_poly.pdbx_seq_one_letter_code
_entity_poly.pdbx_strand_id
1 'polypeptide(L)'
;MKRVLRGTLAWSLLCIALPMGWAACAEMYPFCADGQWGYMDAAGKIEIAPQWDNVQPFSEGFARVGQGGMWGYIDAAGRVTVAVQWEDGGEFSEGLAAVQKEGKWGYVNGTGETVVEPQWDYAMPFSEGMAAVQANGKWGHIDTTGAVINPIRWDSVGEFSEGRALVKVEGKYGYVDSEGTVVIEPQWEWASLFQEGMASICLEGKWGYIDRTGTIAIEPAWDDAAPFSQGLARVCSAGMWGYIGATGRMRIAAQWEEALDFSEGLAAVRQGGKWGYIDREGEMAIQPQWDSSGMFQEGLACIASDGKWGYIDPTGTVVIEPQWERAEGFSGGLARVYMGMEMLYIDPKGNVISG
;
A
#
# COMPACT_ATOMS: atom_id res chain seq x y z
N MET A 1 68.16 42.61 13.94
CA MET A 1 66.79 42.85 13.40
C MET A 1 66.41 41.67 12.52
N LYS A 2 65.15 41.21 12.66
CA LYS A 2 64.42 40.21 11.85
C LYS A 2 64.72 38.71 12.10
N ARG A 3 63.68 38.08 12.66
CA ARG A 3 63.28 36.65 12.63
C ARG A 3 63.21 36.08 11.21
N VAL A 4 63.09 34.74 11.11
CA VAL A 4 62.38 33.87 10.11
C VAL A 4 63.15 32.52 10.14
N LEU A 5 62.62 31.28 10.24
CA LEU A 5 61.31 30.64 10.09
C LEU A 5 61.33 29.31 10.89
N ARG A 6 60.28 28.99 11.65
CA ARG A 6 59.87 27.59 11.91
C ARG A 6 58.38 27.53 11.57
N GLY A 7 58.05 26.69 10.59
CA GLY A 7 56.69 26.48 10.12
C GLY A 7 55.89 25.61 11.09
N THR A 8 54.63 25.96 11.24
CA THR A 8 53.57 25.09 11.77
C THR A 8 52.40 25.22 10.82
N LEU A 9 52.03 24.12 10.16
CA LEU A 9 50.80 24.02 9.39
C LEU A 9 49.61 24.07 10.35
N ALA A 10 48.71 25.03 10.16
CA ALA A 10 47.38 25.02 10.76
C ALA A 10 46.43 24.29 9.79
N TRP A 11 45.83 23.19 10.26
CA TRP A 11 44.69 22.55 9.60
C TRP A 11 43.45 23.40 9.88
N SER A 12 42.89 24.01 8.85
CA SER A 12 41.56 24.61 8.89
C SER A 12 40.52 23.49 8.81
N LEU A 13 39.84 23.22 9.92
CA LEU A 13 38.61 22.43 9.97
C LEU A 13 37.50 23.21 9.25
N LEU A 14 37.17 22.79 8.04
CA LEU A 14 35.94 23.16 7.36
C LEU A 14 34.83 22.27 7.95
N CYS A 15 34.04 22.80 8.87
CA CYS A 15 32.79 22.16 9.28
C CYS A 15 31.83 22.20 8.10
N ILE A 16 31.76 21.09 7.34
CA ILE A 16 30.68 20.84 6.41
C ILE A 16 29.45 20.55 7.27
N ALA A 17 28.53 21.51 7.35
CA ALA A 17 27.21 21.26 7.88
C ALA A 17 26.53 20.20 7.00
N LEU A 18 26.25 19.04 7.59
CA LEU A 18 25.42 18.02 6.96
C LEU A 18 24.01 18.60 6.73
N PRO A 19 23.36 18.34 5.59
CA PRO A 19 21.98 18.75 5.40
C PRO A 19 21.12 18.08 6.48
N MET A 20 20.27 18.91 7.09
CA MET A 20 19.33 18.55 8.14
C MET A 20 18.57 17.28 7.76
N GLY A 21 18.55 16.33 8.70
CA GLY A 21 17.85 15.07 8.53
C GLY A 21 16.38 15.30 8.23
N TRP A 22 15.80 14.38 7.46
CA TRP A 22 14.36 14.16 7.44
C TRP A 22 13.87 14.08 8.89
N ALA A 23 13.21 15.13 9.36
CA ALA A 23 12.33 14.99 10.49
C ALA A 23 11.25 14.00 10.03
N ALA A 24 11.12 12.86 10.71
CA ALA A 24 9.97 12.01 10.54
C ALA A 24 8.74 12.91 10.65
N CYS A 25 7.96 13.02 9.57
CA CYS A 25 6.67 13.67 9.66
C CYS A 25 5.90 12.90 10.73
N ALA A 26 5.49 13.57 11.81
CA ALA A 26 4.57 12.94 12.74
C ALA A 26 3.35 12.50 11.93
N GLU A 27 2.97 11.23 12.06
CA GLU A 27 1.76 10.73 11.42
C GLU A 27 0.58 11.53 11.96
N MET A 28 -0.20 12.07 11.02
CA MET A 28 -1.35 12.91 11.29
C MET A 28 -2.60 12.19 10.82
N TYR A 29 -3.59 12.16 11.71
CA TYR A 29 -4.82 11.42 11.50
C TYR A 29 -5.95 12.39 11.18
N PRO A 30 -6.70 12.15 10.08
CA PRO A 30 -7.95 12.84 9.82
C PRO A 30 -8.88 12.77 11.02
N PHE A 31 -9.57 13.86 11.35
CA PHE A 31 -10.72 13.80 12.25
C PHE A 31 -11.77 14.81 11.82
N CYS A 32 -13.04 14.54 12.15
CA CYS A 32 -14.16 15.42 11.84
C CYS A 32 -14.65 16.08 13.13
N ALA A 33 -14.91 17.38 13.10
CA ALA A 33 -15.64 18.07 14.16
C ALA A 33 -16.58 19.09 13.54
N ASP A 34 -17.82 19.13 14.02
CA ASP A 34 -18.88 20.02 13.52
C ASP A 34 -19.09 19.96 11.99
N GLY A 35 -18.88 18.77 11.40
CA GLY A 35 -19.04 18.53 9.97
C GLY A 35 -17.88 19.01 9.10
N GLN A 36 -16.77 19.45 9.70
CA GLN A 36 -15.55 19.82 8.99
C GLN A 36 -14.40 18.92 9.41
N TRP A 37 -13.45 18.74 8.51
CA TRP A 37 -12.29 17.87 8.70
C TRP A 37 -11.03 18.66 8.97
N GLY A 38 -10.21 18.12 9.88
CA GLY A 38 -8.88 18.57 10.25
C GLY A 38 -7.94 17.39 10.48
N TYR A 39 -6.81 17.67 11.14
CA TYR A 39 -5.82 16.64 11.49
C TYR A 39 -5.35 16.78 12.93
N MET A 40 -5.07 15.63 13.53
CA MET A 40 -4.54 15.52 14.89
C MET A 40 -3.35 14.56 14.93
N ASP A 41 -2.56 14.63 15.99
CA ASP A 41 -1.55 13.62 16.29
C ASP A 41 -2.17 12.37 16.94
N ALA A 42 -1.35 11.33 17.15
CA ALA A 42 -1.77 10.10 17.82
C ALA A 42 -2.20 10.30 19.29
N ALA A 43 -1.89 11.44 19.91
CA ALA A 43 -2.34 11.80 21.26
C ALA A 43 -3.69 12.56 21.25
N GLY A 44 -4.29 12.78 20.08
CA GLY A 44 -5.54 13.52 19.91
C GLY A 44 -5.37 15.04 19.96
N LYS A 45 -4.13 15.54 19.91
CA LYS A 45 -3.87 16.98 19.84
C LYS A 45 -4.14 17.45 18.42
N ILE A 46 -5.03 18.43 18.29
CA ILE A 46 -5.33 19.07 17.01
C ILE A 46 -4.07 19.79 16.49
N GLU A 47 -3.57 19.36 15.34
CA GLU A 47 -2.45 19.99 14.63
C GLU A 47 -2.96 20.91 13.52
N ILE A 48 -4.03 20.51 12.84
CA ILE A 48 -4.68 21.31 11.80
C ILE A 48 -6.16 21.38 12.16
N ALA A 49 -6.63 22.58 12.48
CA ALA A 49 -8.01 22.80 12.88
C ALA A 49 -9.00 22.38 11.77
N PRO A 50 -10.17 21.81 12.14
CA PRO A 50 -11.23 21.49 11.20
C PRO A 50 -11.66 22.71 10.39
N GLN A 51 -11.54 22.61 9.06
CA GLN A 51 -11.91 23.67 8.13
C GLN A 51 -12.22 23.17 6.71
N TRP A 52 -11.91 21.90 6.44
CA TRP A 52 -12.08 21.28 5.13
C TRP A 52 -13.39 20.51 5.06
N ASP A 53 -13.97 20.42 3.87
CA ASP A 53 -15.19 19.62 3.66
C ASP A 53 -14.86 18.12 3.66
N ASN A 54 -13.64 17.76 3.25
CA ASN A 54 -13.12 16.40 3.27
C ASN A 54 -11.59 16.41 3.30
N VAL A 55 -10.98 15.34 3.81
CA VAL A 55 -9.53 15.18 3.87
C VAL A 55 -9.14 13.72 3.64
N GLN A 56 -7.89 13.47 3.25
CA GLN A 56 -7.29 12.13 3.18
C GLN A 56 -6.08 12.03 4.11
N PRO A 57 -5.62 10.82 4.47
CA PRO A 57 -4.36 10.63 5.19
C PRO A 57 -3.18 11.32 4.49
N PHE A 58 -2.16 11.66 5.28
CA PHE A 58 -0.90 12.17 4.73
C PHE A 58 -0.15 11.04 3.99
N SER A 59 0.37 11.36 2.81
CA SER A 59 1.36 10.56 2.09
C SER A 59 2.51 11.48 1.66
N GLU A 60 3.76 11.03 1.86
CA GLU A 60 4.98 11.79 1.56
C GLU A 60 5.00 13.24 2.11
N GLY A 61 4.34 13.47 3.25
CA GLY A 61 4.28 14.79 3.90
C GLY A 61 3.21 15.75 3.35
N PHE A 62 2.36 15.29 2.42
CA PHE A 62 1.22 16.03 1.89
C PHE A 62 -0.08 15.31 2.16
N ALA A 63 -1.18 16.07 2.27
CA ALA A 63 -2.49 15.48 2.37
C ALA A 63 -3.50 16.17 1.46
N ARG A 64 -4.34 15.37 0.82
CA ARG A 64 -5.39 15.82 -0.10
C ARG A 64 -6.56 16.38 0.71
N VAL A 65 -6.96 17.61 0.42
CA VAL A 65 -8.06 18.31 1.12
C VAL A 65 -9.08 18.88 0.15
N GLY A 66 -10.35 18.80 0.53
CA GLY A 66 -11.49 19.22 -0.27
C GLY A 66 -12.14 20.49 0.28
N GLN A 67 -12.46 21.43 -0.60
CA GLN A 67 -13.28 22.59 -0.28
C GLN A 67 -14.16 22.97 -1.48
N GLY A 68 -15.45 23.14 -1.27
CA GLY A 68 -16.40 23.58 -2.30
C GLY A 68 -16.51 22.61 -3.47
N GLY A 69 -16.30 21.31 -3.22
CA GLY A 69 -16.31 20.26 -4.25
C GLY A 69 -15.04 20.17 -5.09
N MET A 70 -14.01 20.97 -4.79
CA MET A 70 -12.71 20.93 -5.44
C MET A 70 -11.64 20.44 -4.47
N TRP A 71 -10.54 19.91 -5.01
CA TRP A 71 -9.42 19.37 -4.25
C TRP A 71 -8.16 20.20 -4.41
N GLY A 72 -7.37 20.23 -3.34
CA GLY A 72 -6.02 20.74 -3.28
C GLY A 72 -5.21 19.92 -2.27
N TYR A 73 -4.03 20.42 -1.91
CA TYR A 73 -3.15 19.71 -0.98
C TYR A 73 -2.53 20.66 0.03
N ILE A 74 -2.36 20.15 1.25
CA ILE A 74 -1.66 20.83 2.32
C ILE A 74 -0.41 20.07 2.72
N ASP A 75 0.57 20.79 3.26
CA ASP A 75 1.71 20.20 3.95
C ASP A 75 1.40 19.91 5.43
N ALA A 76 2.36 19.32 6.12
CA ALA A 76 2.28 18.99 7.55
C ALA A 76 2.08 20.20 8.49
N ALA A 77 2.31 21.43 8.01
CA ALA A 77 2.03 22.65 8.77
C ALA A 77 0.62 23.20 8.47
N GLY A 78 -0.19 22.48 7.68
CA GLY A 78 -1.52 22.89 7.26
C GLY A 78 -1.52 23.96 6.17
N ARG A 79 -0.37 24.25 5.54
CA ARG A 79 -0.28 25.25 4.47
C ARG A 79 -0.72 24.63 3.16
N VAL A 80 -1.61 25.32 2.44
CA VAL A 80 -1.99 24.93 1.08
C VAL A 80 -0.78 25.07 0.16
N THR A 81 -0.22 23.96 -0.31
CA THR A 81 0.91 23.93 -1.24
C THR A 81 0.47 23.71 -2.67
N VAL A 82 -0.65 23.01 -2.87
CA VAL A 82 -1.32 22.88 -4.16
C VAL A 82 -2.70 23.49 -4.02
N ALA A 83 -2.98 24.52 -4.82
CA ALA A 83 -4.23 25.27 -4.74
C ALA A 83 -5.46 24.35 -4.90
N VAL A 84 -6.54 24.69 -4.19
CA VAL A 84 -7.83 23.99 -4.27
C VAL A 84 -8.54 24.40 -5.57
N GLN A 85 -8.27 23.64 -6.63
CA GLN A 85 -8.77 23.94 -7.98
C GLN A 85 -8.90 22.69 -8.86
N TRP A 86 -8.66 21.50 -8.31
CA TRP A 86 -8.69 20.23 -9.04
C TRP A 86 -10.02 19.52 -8.82
N GLU A 87 -10.54 18.88 -9.87
CA GLU A 87 -11.80 18.13 -9.82
C GLU A 87 -11.64 16.83 -9.01
N ASP A 88 -10.43 16.25 -9.04
CA ASP A 88 -10.01 15.08 -8.28
C ASP A 88 -8.48 15.04 -8.15
N GLY A 89 -7.94 14.12 -7.35
CA GLY A 89 -6.50 13.89 -7.24
C GLY A 89 -6.11 12.61 -6.51
N GLY A 90 -4.91 12.09 -6.73
CA GLY A 90 -4.37 10.92 -6.03
C GLY A 90 -3.67 11.28 -4.72
N GLU A 91 -3.04 10.29 -4.09
CA GLU A 91 -2.02 10.55 -3.07
C GLU A 91 -0.70 10.97 -3.72
N PHE A 92 0.17 11.62 -2.96
CA PHE A 92 1.55 11.84 -3.38
C PHE A 92 2.30 10.51 -3.34
N SER A 93 3.01 10.23 -4.42
CA SER A 93 3.97 9.13 -4.55
C SER A 93 5.13 9.58 -5.42
N GLU A 94 6.35 9.35 -4.96
CA GLU A 94 7.61 9.76 -5.60
C GLU A 94 7.66 11.27 -5.92
N GLY A 95 7.08 12.09 -5.05
CA GLY A 95 7.06 13.55 -5.14
C GLY A 95 6.01 14.15 -6.09
N LEU A 96 5.16 13.32 -6.70
CA LEU A 96 4.11 13.75 -7.62
C LEU A 96 2.74 13.22 -7.17
N ALA A 97 1.69 13.99 -7.45
CA ALA A 97 0.31 13.56 -7.29
C ALA A 97 -0.45 13.68 -8.60
N ALA A 98 -1.21 12.64 -8.96
CA ALA A 98 -2.15 12.72 -10.07
C ALA A 98 -3.25 13.73 -9.73
N VAL A 99 -3.65 14.58 -10.68
CA VAL A 99 -4.73 15.56 -10.49
C VAL A 99 -5.60 15.66 -11.73
N GLN A 100 -6.90 15.88 -11.52
CA GLN A 100 -7.87 15.99 -12.61
C GLN A 100 -8.34 17.43 -12.81
N LYS A 101 -8.40 17.86 -14.08
CA LYS A 101 -8.98 19.14 -14.49
C LYS A 101 -9.63 18.99 -15.87
N GLU A 102 -10.84 19.52 -16.02
CA GLU A 102 -11.63 19.42 -17.25
C GLU A 102 -11.80 17.96 -17.72
N GLY A 103 -11.96 17.04 -16.76
CA GLY A 103 -12.11 15.61 -17.01
C GLY A 103 -10.84 14.88 -17.47
N LYS A 104 -9.68 15.53 -17.45
CA LYS A 104 -8.38 14.94 -17.83
C LYS A 104 -7.42 14.91 -16.67
N TRP A 105 -6.58 13.88 -16.62
CA TRP A 105 -5.57 13.68 -15.60
C TRP A 105 -4.20 14.17 -16.05
N GLY A 106 -3.49 14.81 -15.12
CA GLY A 106 -2.10 15.24 -15.20
C GLY A 106 -1.41 15.02 -13.85
N TYR A 107 -0.25 15.62 -13.64
CA TYR A 107 0.52 15.48 -12.40
C TYR A 107 1.08 16.81 -11.93
N VAL A 108 1.05 17.01 -10.61
CA VAL A 108 1.63 18.17 -9.92
C VAL A 108 2.67 17.72 -8.91
N ASN A 109 3.67 18.57 -8.67
CA ASN A 109 4.60 18.37 -7.57
C ASN A 109 4.11 19.00 -6.26
N GLY A 110 4.84 18.78 -5.17
CA GLY A 110 4.53 19.28 -3.84
C GLY A 110 4.49 20.81 -3.69
N THR A 111 4.90 21.58 -4.71
CA THR A 111 4.82 23.05 -4.74
C THR A 111 3.58 23.57 -5.52
N GLY A 112 2.79 22.66 -6.10
CA GLY A 112 1.64 23.00 -6.93
C GLY A 112 1.97 23.31 -8.39
N GLU A 113 3.22 23.10 -8.82
CA GLU A 113 3.61 23.19 -10.22
C GLU A 113 3.10 21.97 -10.98
N THR A 114 2.44 22.21 -12.11
CA THR A 114 2.04 21.17 -13.07
C THR A 114 3.28 20.63 -13.78
N VAL A 115 3.65 19.39 -13.51
CA VAL A 115 4.78 18.71 -14.16
C VAL A 115 4.32 18.04 -15.45
N VAL A 116 3.11 17.47 -15.44
CA VAL A 116 2.49 16.87 -16.62
C VAL A 116 1.11 17.47 -16.78
N GLU A 117 0.89 18.17 -17.90
CA GLU A 117 -0.40 18.80 -18.18
C GLU A 117 -1.54 17.77 -18.24
N PRO A 118 -2.73 18.11 -17.71
CA PRO A 118 -3.93 17.29 -17.83
C PRO A 118 -4.24 16.92 -19.28
N GLN A 119 -4.07 15.65 -19.63
CA GLN A 119 -4.29 15.15 -20.99
C GLN A 119 -4.75 13.69 -21.04
N TRP A 120 -4.54 12.94 -19.96
CA TRP A 120 -4.85 11.52 -19.86
C TRP A 120 -6.32 11.30 -19.47
N ASP A 121 -6.94 10.24 -19.97
CA ASP A 121 -8.28 9.82 -19.52
C ASP A 121 -8.25 9.30 -18.08
N TYR A 122 -7.12 8.69 -17.69
CA TYR A 122 -6.87 8.18 -16.34
C TYR A 122 -5.36 8.20 -16.02
N ALA A 123 -5.03 8.30 -14.74
CA ALA A 123 -3.66 8.32 -14.22
C ALA A 123 -3.61 7.60 -12.87
N MET A 124 -2.57 6.79 -12.65
CA MET A 124 -2.29 6.14 -11.37
C MET A 124 -1.09 6.79 -10.67
N PRO A 125 -0.90 6.59 -9.36
CA PRO A 125 0.31 7.05 -8.67
C PRO A 125 1.59 6.50 -9.31
N PHE A 126 2.70 7.23 -9.11
CA PHE A 126 4.02 6.75 -9.49
C PHE A 126 4.49 5.60 -8.60
N SER A 127 5.13 4.60 -9.18
CA SER A 127 5.86 3.53 -8.50
C SER A 127 7.09 3.16 -9.33
N GLU A 128 8.25 3.08 -8.68
CA GLU A 128 9.55 2.80 -9.29
C GLU A 128 9.89 3.76 -10.45
N GLY A 129 9.56 5.04 -10.32
CA GLY A 129 9.82 6.09 -11.30
C GLY A 129 8.81 6.19 -12.44
N MET A 130 7.74 5.39 -12.42
CA MET A 130 6.82 5.23 -13.53
C MET A 130 5.35 5.28 -13.08
N ALA A 131 4.48 5.84 -13.93
CA ALA A 131 3.04 5.87 -13.67
C ALA A 131 2.24 5.32 -14.85
N ALA A 132 1.21 4.52 -14.55
CA ALA A 132 0.27 4.04 -15.54
C ALA A 132 -0.70 5.17 -15.96
N VAL A 133 -0.87 5.36 -17.26
CA VAL A 133 -1.80 6.35 -17.82
C VAL A 133 -2.64 5.75 -18.93
N GLN A 134 -3.87 6.26 -19.07
CA GLN A 134 -4.82 5.84 -20.09
C GLN A 134 -5.08 6.96 -21.10
N ALA A 135 -5.12 6.62 -22.39
CA ALA A 135 -5.71 7.46 -23.43
C ALA A 135 -6.47 6.62 -24.45
N ASN A 136 -7.67 7.07 -24.82
CA ASN A 136 -8.57 6.42 -25.77
C ASN A 136 -8.85 4.94 -25.42
N GLY A 137 -9.02 4.65 -24.13
CA GLY A 137 -9.30 3.30 -23.63
C GLY A 137 -8.10 2.33 -23.67
N LYS A 138 -6.89 2.82 -23.98
CA LYS A 138 -5.66 2.03 -23.96
C LYS A 138 -4.70 2.58 -22.92
N TRP A 139 -3.88 1.69 -22.38
CA TRP A 139 -2.94 1.99 -21.30
C TRP A 139 -1.49 1.94 -21.77
N GLY A 140 -0.64 2.66 -21.08
CA GLY A 140 0.82 2.58 -21.12
C GLY A 140 1.41 3.27 -19.90
N HIS A 141 2.69 3.62 -19.94
CA HIS A 141 3.37 4.24 -18.81
C HIS A 141 4.18 5.46 -19.22
N ILE A 142 4.23 6.43 -18.32
CA ILE A 142 5.08 7.61 -18.41
C ILE A 142 6.13 7.60 -17.30
N ASP A 143 7.25 8.28 -17.55
CA ASP A 143 8.19 8.65 -16.49
C ASP A 143 7.74 9.89 -15.71
N THR A 144 8.50 10.27 -14.70
CA THR A 144 8.23 11.44 -13.84
C THR A 144 8.26 12.79 -14.56
N THR A 145 8.75 12.84 -15.80
CA THR A 145 8.71 14.04 -16.65
C THR A 145 7.46 14.09 -17.54
N GLY A 146 6.69 12.99 -17.58
CA GLY A 146 5.56 12.83 -18.49
C GLY A 146 5.91 12.21 -19.84
N ALA A 147 7.17 11.78 -20.04
CA ALA A 147 7.56 11.12 -21.28
C ALA A 147 6.99 9.70 -21.33
N VAL A 148 6.34 9.35 -22.44
CA VAL A 148 5.81 7.99 -22.65
C VAL A 148 6.98 7.02 -22.88
N ILE A 149 7.17 6.10 -21.94
CA ILE A 149 8.20 5.04 -22.03
C ILE A 149 7.59 3.75 -22.55
N ASN A 150 6.45 3.34 -21.99
CA ASN A 150 5.69 2.22 -22.48
C ASN A 150 4.51 2.73 -23.33
N PRO A 151 4.46 2.44 -24.65
CA PRO A 151 3.45 2.97 -25.55
C PRO A 151 2.00 2.73 -25.09
N ILE A 152 1.13 3.70 -25.35
CA ILE A 152 -0.30 3.62 -25.04
C ILE A 152 -1.00 2.68 -26.03
N ARG A 153 -0.95 1.37 -25.77
CA ARG A 153 -1.50 0.33 -26.66
C ARG A 153 -2.11 -0.86 -25.94
N TRP A 154 -1.92 -0.97 -24.63
CA TRP A 154 -2.34 -2.14 -23.85
C TRP A 154 -3.80 -2.04 -23.44
N ASP A 155 -4.46 -3.19 -23.27
CA ASP A 155 -5.82 -3.26 -22.74
C ASP A 155 -5.87 -2.92 -21.25
N SER A 156 -4.82 -3.29 -20.51
CA SER A 156 -4.56 -2.87 -19.15
C SER A 156 -3.07 -2.91 -18.84
N VAL A 157 -2.64 -2.15 -17.85
CA VAL A 157 -1.30 -2.25 -17.26
C VAL A 157 -1.41 -2.24 -15.73
N GLY A 158 -0.42 -2.79 -15.03
CA GLY A 158 -0.27 -2.69 -13.58
C GLY A 158 0.81 -1.69 -13.19
N GLU A 159 0.94 -1.42 -11.89
CA GLU A 159 2.08 -0.67 -11.36
C GLU A 159 3.41 -1.43 -11.53
N PHE A 160 4.52 -0.71 -11.40
CA PHE A 160 5.83 -1.33 -11.33
C PHE A 160 6.08 -1.90 -9.93
N SER A 161 6.56 -3.14 -9.89
CA SER A 161 7.07 -3.82 -8.71
C SER A 161 8.25 -4.71 -9.11
N GLU A 162 9.35 -4.56 -8.38
CA GLU A 162 10.60 -5.29 -8.62
C GLU A 162 11.17 -5.13 -10.05
N GLY A 163 10.99 -3.96 -10.65
CA GLY A 163 11.45 -3.61 -12.00
C GLY A 163 10.61 -4.24 -13.11
N ARG A 164 9.36 -4.62 -12.83
CA ARG A 164 8.42 -5.21 -13.78
C ARG A 164 7.04 -4.61 -13.62
N ALA A 165 6.35 -4.38 -14.73
CA ALA A 165 4.93 -4.02 -14.72
C ALA A 165 4.13 -5.03 -15.56
N LEU A 166 2.94 -5.41 -15.07
CA LEU A 166 2.03 -6.22 -15.87
C LEU A 166 1.52 -5.41 -17.06
N VAL A 167 1.39 -6.10 -18.19
CA VAL A 167 0.67 -5.60 -19.36
C VAL A 167 -0.31 -6.65 -19.84
N LYS A 168 -1.46 -6.21 -20.35
CA LYS A 168 -2.48 -7.08 -20.93
C LYS A 168 -2.81 -6.67 -22.34
N VAL A 169 -2.91 -7.65 -23.23
CA VAL A 169 -3.41 -7.47 -24.59
C VAL A 169 -4.14 -8.73 -25.02
N GLU A 170 -5.28 -8.58 -25.69
CA GLU A 170 -6.08 -9.70 -26.22
C GLU A 170 -6.41 -10.76 -25.16
N GLY A 171 -6.65 -10.31 -23.93
CA GLY A 171 -7.00 -11.19 -22.81
C GLY A 171 -5.83 -11.92 -22.15
N LYS A 172 -4.58 -11.71 -22.60
CA LYS A 172 -3.39 -12.36 -22.06
C LYS A 172 -2.48 -11.38 -21.34
N TYR A 173 -1.87 -11.83 -20.24
CA TYR A 173 -0.91 -11.06 -19.45
C TYR A 173 0.53 -11.40 -19.79
N GLY A 174 1.36 -10.36 -19.82
CA GLY A 174 2.82 -10.40 -19.94
C GLY A 174 3.43 -9.29 -19.08
N TYR A 175 4.72 -9.01 -19.29
CA TYR A 175 5.45 -8.03 -18.49
C TYR A 175 6.38 -7.17 -19.33
N VAL A 176 6.50 -5.91 -18.93
CA VAL A 176 7.52 -4.98 -19.43
C VAL A 176 8.52 -4.65 -18.34
N ASP A 177 9.71 -4.21 -18.74
CA ASP A 177 10.68 -3.57 -17.86
C ASP A 177 10.50 -2.04 -17.80
N SER A 178 11.37 -1.38 -17.04
CA SER A 178 11.37 0.08 -16.86
C SER A 178 11.74 0.87 -18.13
N GLU A 179 12.25 0.20 -19.18
CA GLU A 179 12.48 0.81 -20.49
C GLU A 179 11.28 0.65 -21.42
N GLY A 180 10.19 0.01 -20.95
CA GLY A 180 9.01 -0.29 -21.74
C GLY A 180 9.20 -1.48 -22.69
N THR A 181 10.30 -2.21 -22.57
CA THR A 181 10.58 -3.40 -23.37
C THR A 181 9.74 -4.57 -22.86
N VAL A 182 9.09 -5.28 -23.78
CA VAL A 182 8.38 -6.53 -23.44
C VAL A 182 9.44 -7.59 -23.12
N VAL A 183 9.57 -7.93 -21.84
CA VAL A 183 10.53 -8.94 -21.34
C VAL A 183 9.90 -10.30 -21.17
N ILE A 184 8.57 -10.34 -21.03
CA ILE A 184 7.78 -11.58 -20.98
C ILE A 184 6.55 -11.36 -21.86
N GLU A 185 6.46 -12.09 -22.96
CA GLU A 185 5.37 -11.96 -23.91
C GLU A 185 4.01 -12.28 -23.26
N PRO A 186 2.95 -11.52 -23.61
CA PRO A 186 1.59 -11.81 -23.15
C PRO A 186 1.12 -13.20 -23.56
N GLN A 187 1.00 -14.09 -22.57
CA GLN A 187 0.63 -15.49 -22.81
C GLN A 187 -0.21 -16.10 -21.67
N TRP A 188 -0.18 -15.49 -20.48
CA TRP A 188 -0.84 -16.00 -19.28
C TRP A 188 -2.30 -15.57 -19.21
N GLU A 189 -3.17 -16.43 -18.69
CA GLU A 189 -4.60 -16.11 -18.50
C GLU A 189 -4.80 -15.12 -17.35
N TRP A 190 -4.00 -15.29 -16.30
CA TRP A 190 -3.87 -14.39 -15.16
C TRP A 190 -2.42 -14.31 -14.73
N ALA A 191 -2.06 -13.21 -14.09
CA ALA A 191 -0.75 -12.95 -13.56
C ALA A 191 -0.87 -11.98 -12.38
N SER A 192 0.01 -12.09 -11.39
CA SER A 192 0.17 -11.12 -10.29
C SER A 192 1.44 -10.31 -10.44
N LEU A 193 1.59 -9.24 -9.65
CA LEU A 193 2.83 -8.47 -9.57
C LEU A 193 3.99 -9.35 -9.10
N PHE A 194 5.22 -8.97 -9.46
CA PHE A 194 6.40 -9.59 -8.89
C PHE A 194 6.53 -9.20 -7.42
N GLN A 195 6.69 -10.21 -6.56
CA GLN A 195 6.90 -10.06 -5.13
C GLN A 195 7.81 -11.19 -4.65
N GLU A 196 8.87 -10.84 -3.90
CA GLU A 196 9.90 -11.77 -3.44
C GLU A 196 10.58 -12.54 -4.59
N GLY A 197 10.73 -11.89 -5.75
CA GLY A 197 11.42 -12.44 -6.92
C GLY A 197 10.57 -13.35 -7.82
N MET A 198 9.29 -13.56 -7.50
CA MET A 198 8.38 -14.40 -8.30
C MET A 198 7.04 -13.70 -8.54
N ALA A 199 6.33 -14.15 -9.58
CA ALA A 199 4.94 -13.78 -9.82
C ALA A 199 4.11 -15.03 -10.02
N SER A 200 2.90 -15.07 -9.45
CA SER A 200 1.95 -16.15 -9.72
C SER A 200 1.31 -15.95 -11.10
N ILE A 201 1.16 -17.03 -11.85
CA ILE A 201 0.52 -17.04 -13.17
C ILE A 201 -0.53 -18.13 -13.26
N CYS A 202 -1.52 -17.93 -14.11
CA CYS A 202 -2.52 -18.93 -14.45
C CYS A 202 -2.37 -19.39 -15.90
N LEU A 203 -2.27 -20.71 -16.08
CA LEU A 203 -2.19 -21.39 -17.36
C LEU A 203 -3.15 -22.57 -17.34
N GLU A 204 -4.06 -22.64 -18.31
CA GLU A 204 -5.05 -23.73 -18.44
C GLU A 204 -5.88 -23.94 -17.15
N GLY A 205 -6.24 -22.83 -16.48
CA GLY A 205 -7.00 -22.86 -15.23
C GLY A 205 -6.22 -23.32 -13.99
N LYS A 206 -4.88 -23.48 -14.07
CA LYS A 206 -4.02 -23.82 -12.94
C LYS A 206 -3.01 -22.74 -12.65
N TRP A 207 -2.74 -22.53 -11.37
CA TRP A 207 -1.79 -21.54 -10.90
C TRP A 207 -0.43 -22.14 -10.59
N GLY A 208 0.60 -21.43 -11.07
CA GLY A 208 2.03 -21.70 -10.85
C GLY A 208 2.78 -20.38 -10.67
N TYR A 209 4.11 -20.42 -10.75
CA TYR A 209 4.94 -19.23 -10.54
C TYR A 209 6.06 -19.15 -11.55
N ILE A 210 6.35 -17.93 -11.97
CA ILE A 210 7.50 -17.59 -12.83
C ILE A 210 8.52 -16.78 -12.04
N ASP A 211 9.78 -16.91 -12.43
CA ASP A 211 10.83 -15.99 -11.99
C ASP A 211 10.83 -14.69 -12.82
N ARG A 212 11.70 -13.73 -12.48
CA ARG A 212 11.81 -12.43 -13.16
C ARG A 212 12.25 -12.50 -14.64
N THR A 213 12.69 -13.67 -15.11
CA THR A 213 13.00 -13.93 -16.53
C THR A 213 11.79 -14.43 -17.30
N GLY A 214 10.70 -14.77 -16.61
CA GLY A 214 9.51 -15.40 -17.19
C GLY A 214 9.60 -16.92 -17.29
N THR A 215 10.64 -17.53 -16.72
CA THR A 215 10.78 -18.98 -16.67
C THR A 215 9.88 -19.54 -15.58
N ILE A 216 9.14 -20.61 -15.87
CA ILE A 216 8.33 -21.32 -14.86
C ILE A 216 9.28 -21.87 -13.78
N ALA A 217 9.18 -21.29 -12.59
CA ALA A 217 9.93 -21.70 -11.40
C ALA A 217 9.17 -22.76 -10.59
N ILE A 218 7.83 -22.68 -10.60
CA ILE A 218 6.92 -23.64 -9.96
C ILE A 218 5.82 -23.95 -10.98
N GLU A 219 5.75 -25.21 -11.40
CA GLU A 219 4.76 -25.68 -12.38
C GLU A 219 3.33 -25.38 -11.93
N PRO A 220 2.44 -24.93 -12.85
CA PRO A 220 1.03 -24.78 -12.57
C PRO A 220 0.39 -26.07 -12.04
N ALA A 221 -0.11 -26.04 -10.81
CA ALA A 221 -0.68 -27.21 -10.14
C ALA A 221 -1.90 -26.89 -9.26
N TRP A 222 -2.10 -25.62 -8.92
CA TRP A 222 -3.06 -25.17 -7.92
C TRP A 222 -4.34 -24.62 -8.56
N ASP A 223 -5.46 -24.71 -7.86
CA ASP A 223 -6.72 -24.09 -8.29
C ASP A 223 -6.69 -22.58 -8.11
N ASP A 224 -5.91 -22.09 -7.14
CA ASP A 224 -5.67 -20.67 -6.87
C ASP A 224 -4.30 -20.48 -6.20
N ALA A 225 -3.70 -19.30 -6.32
CA ALA A 225 -2.42 -18.94 -5.73
C ALA A 225 -2.24 -17.43 -5.52
N ALA A 226 -1.84 -17.04 -4.31
CA ALA A 226 -1.44 -15.66 -4.01
C ALA A 226 0.06 -15.42 -4.29
N PRO A 227 0.50 -14.16 -4.39
CA PRO A 227 1.92 -13.81 -4.34
C PRO A 227 2.63 -14.35 -3.09
N PHE A 228 3.97 -14.42 -3.15
CA PHE A 228 4.78 -14.76 -1.98
C PHE A 228 4.81 -13.60 -0.99
N SER A 229 4.65 -13.92 0.30
CA SER A 229 4.80 -12.98 1.41
C SER A 229 5.47 -13.68 2.59
N GLN A 230 6.54 -13.09 3.10
CA GLN A 230 7.38 -13.61 4.16
C GLN A 230 7.94 -15.03 3.87
N GLY A 231 8.25 -15.31 2.60
CA GLY A 231 8.82 -16.58 2.14
C GLY A 231 7.82 -17.74 1.97
N LEU A 232 6.53 -17.48 2.15
CA LEU A 232 5.44 -18.44 1.93
C LEU A 232 4.40 -17.85 0.98
N ALA A 233 3.77 -18.70 0.18
CA ALA A 233 2.61 -18.31 -0.63
C ALA A 233 1.45 -19.25 -0.35
N ARG A 234 0.25 -18.69 -0.16
CA ARG A 234 -0.96 -19.49 0.00
C ARG A 234 -1.43 -20.00 -1.36
N VAL A 235 -1.78 -21.28 -1.41
CA VAL A 235 -2.26 -21.98 -2.60
C VAL A 235 -3.50 -22.78 -2.25
N CYS A 236 -4.42 -22.87 -3.21
CA CYS A 236 -5.67 -23.61 -3.07
C CYS A 236 -5.61 -24.89 -3.91
N SER A 237 -6.05 -26.00 -3.32
CA SER A 237 -6.26 -27.27 -4.03
C SER A 237 -7.54 -27.93 -3.52
N ALA A 238 -8.43 -28.30 -4.43
CA ALA A 238 -9.71 -28.93 -4.12
C ALA A 238 -10.54 -28.14 -3.09
N GLY A 239 -10.51 -26.80 -3.19
CA GLY A 239 -11.24 -25.89 -2.31
C GLY A 239 -10.63 -25.69 -0.91
N MET A 240 -9.45 -26.24 -0.65
CA MET A 240 -8.74 -26.08 0.61
C MET A 240 -7.44 -25.32 0.40
N TRP A 241 -7.16 -24.37 1.29
CA TRP A 241 -5.95 -23.57 1.29
C TRP A 241 -4.85 -24.23 2.10
N GLY A 242 -3.60 -24.05 1.66
CA GLY A 242 -2.36 -24.32 2.40
C GLY A 242 -1.23 -23.44 1.90
N TYR A 243 0.01 -23.73 2.26
CA TYR A 243 1.15 -22.87 1.93
C TYR A 243 2.33 -23.65 1.36
N ILE A 244 2.94 -23.06 0.32
CA ILE A 244 4.18 -23.53 -0.30
C ILE A 244 5.33 -22.59 0.04
N GLY A 245 6.55 -23.13 0.04
CA GLY A 245 7.76 -22.31 0.03
C GLY A 245 8.25 -22.04 -1.40
N ALA A 246 9.31 -21.23 -1.54
CA ALA A 246 9.86 -20.81 -2.83
C ALA A 246 10.33 -21.94 -3.78
N THR A 247 10.41 -23.19 -3.30
CA THR A 247 10.71 -24.37 -4.14
C THR A 247 9.46 -25.03 -4.74
N GLY A 248 8.26 -24.50 -4.46
CA GLY A 248 6.98 -25.10 -4.81
C GLY A 248 6.53 -26.24 -3.89
N ARG A 249 7.36 -26.64 -2.93
CA ARG A 249 7.01 -27.70 -1.97
C ARG A 249 6.03 -27.17 -0.92
N MET A 250 5.00 -27.96 -0.65
CA MET A 250 4.10 -27.76 0.49
C MET A 250 4.92 -27.67 1.78
N ARG A 251 4.81 -26.53 2.46
CA ARG A 251 5.35 -26.31 3.80
C ARG A 251 4.28 -26.58 4.85
N ILE A 252 3.06 -26.23 4.52
CA ILE A 252 1.90 -26.31 5.39
C ILE A 252 0.77 -26.91 4.54
N ALA A 253 0.32 -28.12 4.86
CA ALA A 253 -0.61 -28.90 4.03
C ALA A 253 -1.96 -28.18 3.81
N ALA A 254 -2.58 -28.36 2.64
CA ALA A 254 -3.86 -27.73 2.34
C ALA A 254 -5.00 -28.35 3.17
N GLN A 255 -5.53 -27.61 4.14
CA GLN A 255 -6.55 -28.09 5.08
C GLN A 255 -7.46 -26.99 5.65
N TRP A 256 -7.32 -25.74 5.22
CA TRP A 256 -8.18 -24.62 5.68
C TRP A 256 -9.21 -24.25 4.63
N GLU A 257 -10.41 -23.87 5.07
CA GLU A 257 -11.49 -23.42 4.19
C GLU A 257 -11.14 -22.08 3.54
N GLU A 258 -10.47 -21.21 4.30
CA GLU A 258 -9.93 -19.92 3.87
C GLU A 258 -8.62 -19.65 4.61
N ALA A 259 -7.75 -18.83 4.02
CA ALA A 259 -6.44 -18.50 4.57
C ALA A 259 -6.01 -17.11 4.09
N LEU A 260 -5.38 -16.32 4.97
CA LEU A 260 -4.72 -15.06 4.64
C LEU A 260 -3.20 -15.24 4.53
N ASP A 261 -2.52 -14.23 4.01
CA ASP A 261 -1.07 -14.21 3.93
C ASP A 261 -0.45 -14.08 5.33
N PHE A 262 0.80 -14.51 5.49
CA PHE A 262 1.51 -14.34 6.75
C PHE A 262 1.83 -12.87 7.01
N SER A 263 1.48 -12.39 8.19
CA SER A 263 1.86 -11.08 8.72
C SER A 263 2.35 -11.24 10.15
N GLU A 264 3.45 -10.57 10.51
CA GLU A 264 4.06 -10.65 11.85
C GLU A 264 4.29 -12.09 12.37
N GLY A 265 4.53 -13.04 11.45
CA GLY A 265 4.77 -14.44 11.79
C GLY A 265 3.52 -15.32 11.99
N LEU A 266 2.32 -14.76 11.87
CA LEU A 266 1.06 -15.49 11.98
C LEU A 266 0.23 -15.36 10.69
N ALA A 267 -0.61 -16.35 10.40
CA ALA A 267 -1.61 -16.26 9.33
C ALA A 267 -2.99 -16.63 9.86
N ALA A 268 -3.98 -15.80 9.52
CA ALA A 268 -5.37 -16.10 9.84
C ALA A 268 -5.89 -17.21 8.93
N VAL A 269 -6.54 -18.21 9.51
CA VAL A 269 -7.09 -19.36 8.78
C VAL A 269 -8.50 -19.69 9.27
N ARG A 270 -9.35 -20.16 8.36
CA ARG A 270 -10.72 -20.59 8.69
C ARG A 270 -10.86 -22.10 8.71
N GLN A 271 -11.42 -22.62 9.80
CA GLN A 271 -11.74 -24.03 9.97
C GLN A 271 -13.05 -24.17 10.76
N GLY A 272 -13.98 -24.97 10.26
CA GLY A 272 -15.29 -25.15 10.90
C GLY A 272 -16.12 -23.87 10.92
N GLY A 273 -15.95 -23.00 9.91
CA GLY A 273 -16.63 -21.71 9.83
C GLY A 273 -16.13 -20.65 10.82
N LYS A 274 -15.06 -20.90 11.57
CA LYS A 274 -14.45 -19.95 12.52
C LYS A 274 -13.01 -19.65 12.16
N TRP A 275 -12.57 -18.44 12.48
CA TRP A 275 -11.21 -17.97 12.26
C TRP A 275 -10.34 -18.18 13.50
N GLY A 276 -9.13 -18.67 13.26
CA GLY A 276 -8.01 -18.78 14.19
C GLY A 276 -6.71 -18.39 13.49
N TYR A 277 -5.57 -18.71 14.09
CA TYR A 277 -4.26 -18.36 13.55
C TYR A 277 -3.27 -19.52 13.66
N ILE A 278 -2.46 -19.66 12.62
CA ILE A 278 -1.34 -20.60 12.58
C ILE A 278 0.00 -19.85 12.61
N ASP A 279 1.01 -20.52 13.15
CA ASP A 279 2.41 -20.12 13.00
C ASP A 279 3.00 -20.58 11.64
N ARG A 280 4.29 -20.31 11.43
CA ARG A 280 4.99 -20.62 10.17
C ARG A 280 5.27 -22.11 9.95
N GLU A 281 5.06 -22.90 10.99
CA GLU A 281 5.16 -24.35 11.00
C GLU A 281 3.79 -24.98 10.67
N GLY A 282 2.73 -24.18 10.68
CA GLY A 282 1.35 -24.59 10.41
C GLY A 282 0.61 -25.08 11.65
N GLU A 283 1.21 -24.88 12.84
CA GLU A 283 0.61 -25.25 14.11
C GLU A 283 -0.34 -24.13 14.58
N MET A 284 -1.42 -24.53 15.26
CA MET A 284 -2.41 -23.56 15.74
C MET A 284 -1.84 -22.74 16.90
N ALA A 285 -1.52 -21.48 16.63
CA ALA A 285 -1.16 -20.50 17.64
C ALA A 285 -2.41 -20.01 18.40
N ILE A 286 -3.52 -19.81 17.68
CA ILE A 286 -4.81 -19.39 18.24
C ILE A 286 -5.90 -20.27 17.65
N GLN A 287 -6.65 -20.97 18.51
CA GLN A 287 -7.71 -21.87 18.08
C GLN A 287 -8.86 -21.12 17.38
N PRO A 288 -9.54 -21.73 16.39
CA PRO A 288 -10.62 -21.07 15.67
C PRO A 288 -11.81 -20.81 16.57
N GLN A 289 -12.18 -19.55 16.73
CA GLN A 289 -13.32 -19.15 17.58
C GLN A 289 -14.03 -17.88 17.09
N TRP A 290 -13.40 -17.11 16.20
CA TRP A 290 -13.91 -15.82 15.73
C TRP A 290 -14.77 -15.97 14.47
N ASP A 291 -15.78 -15.11 14.31
CA ASP A 291 -16.63 -15.07 13.11
C ASP A 291 -15.91 -14.47 11.90
N SER A 292 -14.99 -13.53 12.15
CA SER A 292 -14.15 -12.89 11.16
C SER A 292 -12.82 -12.47 11.77
N SER A 293 -11.83 -12.21 10.93
CA SER A 293 -10.47 -11.91 11.36
C SER A 293 -9.70 -11.15 10.29
N GLY A 294 -8.86 -10.20 10.71
CA GLY A 294 -7.83 -9.57 9.89
C GLY A 294 -6.46 -10.24 10.05
N MET A 295 -5.45 -9.65 9.41
CA MET A 295 -4.04 -9.98 9.65
C MET A 295 -3.53 -9.23 10.88
N PHE A 296 -2.44 -9.73 11.48
CA PHE A 296 -1.72 -8.97 12.51
C PHE A 296 -1.00 -7.76 11.88
N GLN A 297 -1.20 -6.59 12.47
CA GLN A 297 -0.56 -5.33 12.13
C GLN A 297 -0.28 -4.57 13.42
N GLU A 298 0.97 -4.20 13.65
CA GLU A 298 1.45 -3.50 14.84
C GLU A 298 1.17 -4.27 16.14
N GLY A 299 1.26 -5.60 16.08
CA GLY A 299 1.06 -6.48 17.23
C GLY A 299 -0.40 -6.72 17.60
N LEU A 300 -1.38 -6.23 16.82
CA LEU A 300 -2.80 -6.49 17.04
C LEU A 300 -3.47 -6.99 15.76
N ALA A 301 -4.52 -7.79 15.91
CA ALA A 301 -5.38 -8.17 14.79
C ALA A 301 -6.85 -7.91 15.13
N CYS A 302 -7.59 -7.34 14.19
CA CYS A 302 -9.03 -7.17 14.36
C CYS A 302 -9.74 -8.53 14.24
N ILE A 303 -10.67 -8.80 15.15
CA ILE A 303 -11.50 -10.01 15.14
C ILE A 303 -12.96 -9.62 15.29
N ALA A 304 -13.85 -10.48 14.80
CA ALA A 304 -15.29 -10.32 15.00
C ALA A 304 -15.86 -11.48 15.82
N SER A 305 -16.76 -11.14 16.74
CA SER A 305 -17.60 -12.09 17.48
C SER A 305 -19.00 -11.53 17.64
N ASP A 306 -20.02 -12.33 17.34
CA ASP A 306 -21.44 -11.96 17.43
C ASP A 306 -21.76 -10.65 16.67
N GLY A 307 -21.11 -10.46 15.52
CA GLY A 307 -21.30 -9.30 14.65
C GLY A 307 -20.66 -8.00 15.15
N LYS A 308 -19.84 -8.06 16.21
CA LYS A 308 -19.06 -6.92 16.71
C LYS A 308 -17.57 -7.18 16.56
N TRP A 309 -16.81 -6.12 16.33
CA TRP A 309 -15.37 -6.15 16.14
C TRP A 309 -14.62 -5.68 17.38
N GLY A 310 -13.52 -6.37 17.67
CA GLY A 310 -12.55 -6.09 18.72
C GLY A 310 -11.14 -6.43 18.25
N TYR A 311 -10.19 -6.53 19.17
CA TYR A 311 -8.78 -6.79 18.84
C TYR A 311 -8.15 -7.78 19.80
N ILE A 312 -7.28 -8.62 19.26
CA ILE A 312 -6.48 -9.58 20.00
C ILE A 312 -4.99 -9.32 19.80
N ASP A 313 -4.20 -9.73 20.79
CA ASP A 313 -2.74 -9.81 20.68
C ASP A 313 -2.30 -11.16 20.04
N PRO A 314 -1.00 -11.37 19.76
CA PRO A 314 -0.50 -12.59 19.12
C PRO A 314 -0.63 -13.85 20.00
N THR A 315 -0.98 -13.71 21.28
CA THR A 315 -1.30 -14.84 22.17
C THR A 315 -2.76 -15.26 22.07
N GLY A 316 -3.59 -14.49 21.36
CA GLY A 316 -5.03 -14.67 21.28
C GLY A 316 -5.80 -14.02 22.42
N THR A 317 -5.14 -13.22 23.26
CA THR A 317 -5.80 -12.50 24.35
C THR A 317 -6.54 -11.30 23.78
N VAL A 318 -7.81 -11.15 24.15
CA VAL A 318 -8.61 -9.97 23.79
C VAL A 318 -8.03 -8.75 24.50
N VAL A 319 -7.53 -7.80 23.72
CA VAL A 319 -7.01 -6.52 24.19
C VAL A 319 -8.11 -5.47 24.19
N ILE A 320 -8.97 -5.51 23.17
CA ILE A 320 -10.11 -4.61 23.00
C ILE A 320 -11.34 -5.46 22.76
N GLU A 321 -12.28 -5.40 23.71
CA GLU A 321 -13.51 -6.18 23.65
C GLU A 321 -14.32 -5.88 22.38
N PRO A 322 -14.89 -6.91 21.73
CA PRO A 322 -15.78 -6.73 20.58
C PRO A 322 -16.96 -5.81 20.89
N GLN A 323 -16.95 -4.62 20.30
CA GLN A 323 -17.99 -3.60 20.53
C GLN A 323 -18.27 -2.74 19.29
N TRP A 324 -17.33 -2.71 18.33
CA TRP A 324 -17.43 -1.89 17.12
C TRP A 324 -18.25 -2.61 16.04
N GLU A 325 -18.92 -1.87 15.17
CA GLU A 325 -19.66 -2.47 14.04
C GLU A 325 -18.73 -2.87 12.90
N ARG A 326 -17.59 -2.17 12.78
CA ARG A 326 -16.48 -2.51 11.89
C ARG A 326 -15.18 -2.03 12.51
N ALA A 327 -14.09 -2.73 12.21
CA ALA A 327 -12.74 -2.40 12.64
C ALA A 327 -11.75 -2.70 11.51
N GLU A 328 -10.72 -1.87 11.41
CA GLU A 328 -9.59 -2.07 10.49
C GLU A 328 -8.31 -2.38 11.28
N GLY A 329 -7.27 -2.85 10.60
CA GLY A 329 -5.96 -3.08 11.21
C GLY A 329 -5.33 -1.79 11.73
N PHE A 330 -4.41 -1.93 12.68
CA PHE A 330 -3.64 -0.80 13.20
C PHE A 330 -2.62 -0.31 12.17
N SER A 331 -2.47 0.99 12.06
CA SER A 331 -1.46 1.65 11.23
C SER A 331 -1.10 3.00 11.86
N GLY A 332 0.19 3.20 12.11
CA GLY A 332 0.71 4.35 12.82
C GLY A 332 0.36 4.41 14.30
N GLY A 333 0.00 3.28 14.91
CA GLY A 333 -0.41 3.21 16.30
C GLY A 333 -1.87 3.60 16.56
N LEU A 334 -2.67 3.85 15.52
CA LEU A 334 -4.12 3.99 15.63
C LEU A 334 -4.85 2.97 14.74
N ALA A 335 -6.08 2.64 15.10
CA ALA A 335 -6.98 1.90 14.23
C ALA A 335 -8.28 2.63 14.00
N ARG A 336 -8.82 2.47 12.79
CA ARG A 336 -10.12 3.01 12.40
C ARG A 336 -11.23 2.04 12.79
N VAL A 337 -12.19 2.53 13.56
CA VAL A 337 -13.37 1.76 14.00
C VAL A 337 -14.65 2.53 13.69
N TYR A 338 -15.77 1.82 13.65
CA TYR A 338 -17.05 2.39 13.24
C TYR A 338 -18.17 2.06 14.23
N MET A 339 -19.00 3.06 14.51
CA MET A 339 -20.30 2.92 15.18
C MET A 339 -21.37 3.62 14.36
N GLY A 340 -22.24 2.85 13.70
CA GLY A 340 -23.18 3.39 12.73
C GLY A 340 -22.46 4.02 11.55
N MET A 341 -22.74 5.31 11.29
CA MET A 341 -22.09 6.10 10.24
C MET A 341 -20.85 6.85 10.74
N GLU A 342 -20.59 6.82 12.04
CA GLU A 342 -19.46 7.53 12.64
C GLU A 342 -18.19 6.69 12.56
N MET A 343 -17.10 7.36 12.23
CA MET A 343 -15.76 6.81 12.13
C MET A 343 -14.93 7.39 13.26
N LEU A 344 -14.30 6.53 14.05
CA LEU A 344 -13.50 6.89 15.21
C LEU A 344 -12.09 6.35 15.05
N TYR A 345 -11.13 6.99 15.72
CA TYR A 345 -9.79 6.45 15.93
C TYR A 345 -9.65 5.96 17.36
N ILE A 346 -9.04 4.77 17.50
CA ILE A 346 -8.69 4.20 18.80
C ILE A 346 -7.19 3.95 18.91
N ASP A 347 -6.66 4.09 20.13
CA ASP A 347 -5.30 3.66 20.46
C ASP A 347 -5.23 2.12 20.66
N PRO A 348 -4.03 1.53 20.83
CA PRO A 348 -3.87 0.08 21.03
C PRO A 348 -4.45 -0.45 22.35
N LYS A 349 -4.94 0.44 23.24
CA LYS A 349 -5.64 0.10 24.47
C LYS A 349 -7.17 0.20 24.31
N GLY A 350 -7.65 0.62 23.13
CA GLY A 350 -9.07 0.81 22.82
C GLY A 350 -9.65 2.15 23.30
N ASN A 351 -8.82 3.11 23.72
CA ASN A 351 -9.30 4.44 24.05
C ASN A 351 -9.62 5.19 22.76
N VAL A 352 -10.82 5.79 22.68
CA VAL A 352 -11.18 6.68 21.56
C VAL A 352 -10.34 7.95 21.65
N ILE A 353 -9.59 8.23 20.60
CA ILE A 353 -8.74 9.42 20.45
C ILE A 353 -9.52 10.55 19.77
N SER A 354 -10.36 10.24 18.79
CA SER A 354 -11.29 11.20 18.16
C SER A 354 -12.51 10.52 17.55
N GLY A 355 -13.53 11.33 17.28
CA GLY A 355 -14.73 10.98 16.54
C GLY A 355 -15.36 12.17 15.85
#